data_AF-A0A8B6EK09-F1
#
_entry.id   AF-A0A8B6EK09-F1
#
_cell.length_a   1.000
_cell.length_b   1.000
_cell.length_c   1.000
_cell.angle_alpha   90.00
_cell.angle_beta   90.00
_cell.angle_gamma   90.00
#
_symmetry.space_group_name_H-M   'P 1'
#
loop_
_entity.id
_entity.type
_entity.pdbx_description
1 polymer ?
#
loop_
_entity_poly.entity_id
_entity_poly.type
_entity_poly.pdbx_seq_one_letter_code
_entity_poly.pdbx_strand_id
1 'polypeptide(L)'
;MDTDCINQSGDSLLHCAVKDGNLEIVQLLLGRPDIDQNKANKDGDTPLHSAVCGEQLDIVQLLLDRADIDPNRENKVRMSLFA
;
A
#
# COMPACT_ATOMS: atom_id res chain seq x y z
N MET A 1 12.33 -12.38 10.30
CA MET A 1 11.32 -11.77 11.19
C MET A 1 10.04 -11.72 10.38
N ASP A 2 8.93 -12.21 10.91
CA ASP A 2 7.65 -12.31 10.19
C ASP A 2 7.13 -10.94 9.79
N THR A 3 7.35 -10.55 8.53
CA THR A 3 6.83 -9.29 7.95
C THR A 3 5.38 -9.37 7.50
N ASP A 4 4.73 -10.51 7.76
CA ASP A 4 3.31 -10.76 7.58
C ASP A 4 2.47 -10.31 8.78
N CYS A 5 2.98 -9.44 9.67
CA CYS A 5 2.18 -8.89 10.75
C CYS A 5 1.08 -7.99 10.19
N ILE A 6 -0.13 -8.54 10.16
CA ILE A 6 -1.34 -7.87 9.71
C ILE A 6 -2.27 -7.58 10.90
N ASN A 7 -3.03 -6.49 10.81
CA ASN A 7 -4.07 -6.19 11.80
C ASN A 7 -5.34 -7.04 11.56
N GLN A 8 -6.40 -6.80 12.34
CA GLN A 8 -7.67 -7.50 12.21
C GLN A 8 -8.36 -7.31 10.84
N SER A 9 -8.05 -6.24 10.11
CA SER A 9 -8.52 -5.97 8.76
C SER A 9 -7.62 -6.57 7.66
N GLY A 10 -6.53 -7.24 8.05
CA GLY A 10 -5.53 -7.75 7.10
C GLY A 10 -4.59 -6.68 6.57
N ASP A 11 -4.62 -5.46 7.12
CA ASP A 11 -3.70 -4.40 6.73
C ASP A 11 -2.29 -4.75 7.19
N SER A 12 -1.33 -4.70 6.26
CA SER A 12 0.10 -4.77 6.59
C SER A 12 0.59 -3.49 7.26
N LEU A 13 1.81 -3.52 7.79
CA LEU A 13 2.51 -2.32 8.28
C LEU A 13 2.48 -1.17 7.27
N LEU A 14 2.66 -1.46 5.98
CA LEU A 14 2.66 -0.44 4.94
C LEU A 14 1.26 0.17 4.73
N HIS A 15 0.19 -0.62 4.83
CA HIS A 15 -1.17 -0.07 4.81
C HIS A 15 -1.40 0.89 5.98
N CYS A 16 -0.95 0.53 7.19
CA CYS A 16 -1.09 1.40 8.35
C CYS A 16 -0.33 2.73 8.15
N ALA A 17 0.91 2.68 7.67
CA ALA A 17 1.70 3.87 7.39
C ALA A 17 1.08 4.77 6.32
N VAL A 18 0.54 4.16 5.26
CA VAL A 18 -0.20 4.88 4.23
C VAL A 18 -1.49 5.48 4.80
N LYS A 19 -2.30 4.74 5.54
CA LYS A 19 -3.55 5.27 6.13
C LYS A 19 -3.29 6.43 7.09
N ASP A 20 -2.15 6.45 7.78
CA ASP A 20 -1.70 7.56 8.63
C ASP A 20 -1.23 8.79 7.84
N GLY A 21 -0.91 8.62 6.55
CA GLY A 21 -0.41 9.69 5.68
C GLY A 21 1.04 10.07 5.95
N ASN A 22 1.79 9.22 6.67
CA ASN A 22 3.14 9.53 7.10
C ASN A 22 4.18 9.10 6.04
N LEU A 23 4.54 10.04 5.17
CA LEU A 23 5.46 9.83 4.05
C LEU A 23 6.83 9.28 4.49
N GLU A 24 7.40 9.74 5.61
CA GLU A 24 8.70 9.29 6.10
C GLU A 24 8.66 7.81 6.50
N ILE A 25 7.60 7.37 7.18
CA ILE A 25 7.42 5.97 7.56
C ILE A 25 7.19 5.11 6.32
N VAL A 26 6.39 5.59 5.35
CA VAL A 26 6.19 4.89 4.08
C VAL A 26 7.52 4.66 3.37
N GLN A 27 8.36 5.69 3.25
CA GLN A 27 9.71 5.57 2.66
C GLN A 27 10.59 4.57 3.41
N LEU A 28 10.59 4.62 4.74
CA LEU A 28 11.38 3.72 5.57
C LEU A 28 10.97 2.27 5.34
N LEU A 29 9.66 1.98 5.34
CA LEU A 29 9.14 0.63 5.15
C LEU A 29 9.42 0.10 3.74
N LEU A 30 9.25 0.95 2.72
CA LEU A 30 9.55 0.64 1.34
C LEU A 30 11.03 0.34 1.09
N GLY A 31 11.94 0.92 1.88
CA GLY A 31 13.37 0.62 1.83
C GLY A 31 13.74 -0.77 2.37
N ARG A 32 12.80 -1.50 2.98
CA ARG A 32 13.08 -2.80 3.56
C ARG A 32 12.78 -3.94 2.56
N PRO A 33 13.70 -4.90 2.40
CA PRO A 33 13.53 -6.01 1.45
C PRO A 33 12.48 -7.04 1.89
N ASP A 34 12.04 -6.99 3.15
CA ASP A 34 11.12 -7.94 3.76
C ASP A 34 9.65 -7.48 3.67
N ILE A 35 9.37 -6.27 3.17
CA ILE A 35 8.02 -5.72 3.05
C ILE A 35 7.42 -6.04 1.67
N ASP A 36 6.29 -6.75 1.66
CA ASP A 36 5.47 -6.90 0.46
C ASP A 36 4.58 -5.65 0.27
N GLN A 37 5.01 -4.79 -0.63
CA GLN A 37 4.32 -3.54 -0.97
C GLN A 37 3.05 -3.73 -1.81
N ASN A 38 2.83 -4.91 -2.40
CA ASN A 38 1.60 -5.25 -3.11
C ASN A 38 0.70 -6.16 -2.27
N LYS A 39 1.01 -6.38 -1.00
CA LYS A 39 0.18 -7.20 -0.12
C LYS A 39 -1.26 -6.66 -0.17
N ALA A 40 -2.22 -7.55 -0.36
CA ALA A 40 -3.62 -7.17 -0.31
C ALA A 40 -4.16 -7.40 1.11
N ASN A 41 -4.95 -6.47 1.64
CA ASN A 41 -5.70 -6.66 2.88
C ASN A 41 -6.93 -7.56 2.65
N LYS A 42 -7.78 -7.72 3.69
CA LYS A 42 -8.97 -8.57 3.57
C LYS A 42 -9.97 -8.09 2.54
N ASP A 43 -9.96 -6.81 2.19
CA ASP A 43 -10.84 -6.19 1.19
C ASP A 43 -10.22 -6.21 -0.21
N GLY A 44 -9.03 -6.79 -0.36
CA GLY A 44 -8.30 -6.82 -1.63
C GLY A 44 -7.56 -5.52 -1.92
N ASP A 45 -7.63 -4.53 -1.02
CA ASP A 45 -6.90 -3.27 -1.18
C ASP A 45 -5.41 -3.50 -0.99
N THR A 46 -4.63 -2.80 -1.80
CA THR A 46 -3.18 -2.68 -1.64
C THR A 46 -2.87 -1.36 -0.92
N PRO A 47 -1.62 -1.15 -0.48
CA PRO A 47 -1.18 0.15 0.01
C PRO A 47 -1.45 1.29 -0.99
N LEU A 48 -1.33 1.03 -2.29
CA LEU A 48 -1.66 2.03 -3.32
C LEU A 48 -3.15 2.40 -3.31
N HIS A 49 -4.06 1.43 -3.19
CA HIS A 49 -5.49 1.72 -3.03
C HIS A 49 -5.76 2.60 -1.80
N SER A 50 -5.12 2.27 -0.68
CA SER A 50 -5.25 3.07 0.56
C SER A 50 -4.77 4.51 0.37
N ALA A 51 -3.68 4.73 -0.34
CA ALA A 51 -3.13 6.06 -0.61
C ALA A 51 -4.07 6.91 -1.48
N VAL A 52 -4.67 6.29 -2.50
CA VAL A 52 -5.63 6.95 -3.40
C VAL A 52 -6.91 7.29 -2.66
N CYS A 53 -7.47 6.35 -1.87
CA CYS A 53 -8.65 6.61 -1.04
C CYS A 53 -8.40 7.69 0.03
N GLY A 54 -7.17 7.83 0.50
CA GLY A 54 -6.76 8.88 1.44
C GLY A 54 -6.42 10.22 0.76
N GLU A 55 -6.52 10.33 -0.57
CA GLU A 55 -6.16 11.53 -1.34
C GLU A 55 -4.70 11.98 -1.14
N GLN A 56 -3.79 11.04 -0.86
CA GLN A 56 -2.40 11.31 -0.49
C GLN A 56 -1.50 11.36 -1.73
N LEU A 57 -1.55 12.44 -2.50
CA LEU A 57 -0.83 12.58 -3.76
C LEU A 57 0.67 12.25 -3.65
N ASP A 58 1.34 12.72 -2.61
CA ASP A 58 2.79 12.49 -2.43
C ASP A 58 3.11 10.99 -2.24
N ILE A 59 2.27 10.28 -1.50
CA ILE A 59 2.43 8.84 -1.26
C ILE A 59 2.05 8.04 -2.51
N VAL A 60 1.00 8.45 -3.23
CA VAL A 60 0.62 7.83 -4.52
C VAL A 60 1.76 7.97 -5.52
N GLN A 61 2.34 9.16 -5.67
CA GLN A 61 3.48 9.38 -6.58
C GLN A 61 4.67 8.51 -6.17
N LEU A 62 4.99 8.47 -4.88
CA LEU A 62 6.10 7.68 -4.36
C LEU A 62 5.92 6.17 -4.61
N LEU A 63 4.70 5.66 -4.47
CA LEU A 63 4.38 4.26 -4.74
C LEU A 63 4.41 3.97 -6.26
N LEU A 64 3.95 4.88 -7.11
CA LEU A 64 3.96 4.72 -8.57
C LEU A 64 5.35 4.84 -9.21
N ASP A 65 6.25 5.60 -8.60
CA ASP A 65 7.64 5.72 -9.06
C ASP A 65 8.43 4.40 -8.88
N ARG A 66 7.85 3.42 -8.20
CA ARG A 66 8.45 2.10 -7.98
C ARG A 66 8.00 1.09 -9.03
N ALA A 67 8.97 0.51 -9.72
CA ALA A 67 8.73 -0.51 -10.76
C ALA A 67 8.15 -1.83 -10.23
N ASP A 68 8.29 -2.09 -8.93
CA ASP A 68 7.81 -3.31 -8.27
C ASP A 68 6.38 -3.14 -7.71
N ILE A 69 5.70 -2.01 -7.91
CA ILE A 69 4.28 -1.83 -7.58
C ILE A 69 3.41 -2.11 -8.81
N ASP A 70 2.33 -2.87 -8.60
CA ASP A 70 1.34 -3.14 -9.64
C ASP A 70 0.12 -2.21 -9.48
N PRO A 71 0.01 -1.13 -10.28
CA PRO A 71 -1.10 -0.19 -10.18
C PRO A 71 -2.41 -0.70 -10.80
N ASN A 72 -2.36 -1.81 -11.55
CA ASN A 72 -3.54 -2.37 -12.22
C ASN A 72 -4.20 -3.49 -11.40
N ARG A 73 -3.64 -3.79 -10.23
CA ARG A 73 -4.21 -4.80 -9.34
C ARG A 73 -5.59 -4.34 -8.88
N GLU A 74 -6.63 -5.08 -9.23
CA GLU A 74 -7.99 -4.80 -8.79
C GLU A 74 -8.19 -5.21 -7.32
N ASN A 75 -8.82 -4.35 -6.53
CA ASN A 75 -9.39 -4.74 -5.24
C ASN A 75 -10.79 -5.37 -5.41
N LYS A 76 -11.46 -5.78 -4.32
CA LYS A 76 -12.80 -6.40 -4.39
C LYS A 76 -13.88 -5.48 -4.96
N VAL A 77 -13.69 -4.17 -4.94
CA VAL A 77 -14.62 -3.20 -5.54
C VAL A 77 -14.25 -2.84 -6.97
N ARG A 78 -13.32 -3.57 -7.60
CA ARG A 78 -12.81 -3.35 -8.96
C ARG A 78 -12.21 -1.95 -9.16
N MET A 79 -11.72 -1.34 -8.10
CA MET A 79 -10.92 -0.14 -8.23
C MET A 79 -9.61 -0.53 -8.92
N SER A 80 -9.37 0.05 -10.09
CA SER A 80 -8.09 0.07 -10.77
C SER A 80 -7.78 1.54 -11.00
N LEU A 81 -6.53 1.96 -10.80
CA LEU A 81 -6.16 3.37 -10.92
C LEU A 81 -6.35 3.92 -12.35
N PHE A 82 -6.40 3.02 -13.34
CA PHE A 82 -6.47 3.35 -14.77
C PHE A 82 -7.71 2.79 -15.49
N ALA A 83 -8.74 2.34 -14.76
CA ALA A 83 -9.96 1.78 -15.36
C ALA A 83 -10.93 2.86 -15.88
#